data_AF-A0A413MBT8-F1
#
_entry.id   AF-A0A413MBT8-F1
#
_cell.length_a   1.000
_cell.length_b   1.000
_cell.length_c   1.000
_cell.angle_alpha   90.00
_cell.angle_beta   90.00
_cell.angle_gamma   90.00
#
_symmetry.space_group_name_H-M   'P 1'
#
loop_
_entity.id
_entity.type
_entity.pdbx_description
1 polymer ?
#
loop_
_entity_poly.entity_id
_entity_poly.type
_entity_poly.pdbx_seq_one_letter_code
_entity_poly.pdbx_strand_id
1 'polypeptide(L)'
;MKSDFKAVKAVQIIFGAIILSCCIFGGIYGIGINGLTLFFNNSRYIYDHESPYVQEFQQYVSQKNIAASDISECDEWMDYHCVLFCIIEKDGEAVYSKLNVDKFIVSAKNMYDSRKIAKYQLPVNFADGEANVYIYAGYTEKYYLGVIILGIVISILSGAYVSIDVLIIS
;
A
#
# COMPACT_ATOMS: atom_id res chain seq x y z
N MET A 1 -25.72 42.37 18.00
CA MET A 1 -26.89 41.72 17.35
C MET A 1 -26.69 41.44 15.85
N LYS A 2 -26.45 42.43 14.97
CA LYS A 2 -26.17 42.17 13.53
C LYS A 2 -24.82 41.47 13.27
N SER A 3 -23.79 41.76 14.07
CA SER A 3 -22.48 41.11 14.03
C SER A 3 -22.54 39.63 14.41
N ASP A 4 -23.28 39.33 15.48
CA ASP A 4 -23.38 37.98 16.06
C ASP A 4 -24.12 37.05 15.10
N PHE A 5 -25.13 37.56 14.41
CA PHE A 5 -25.85 36.82 13.37
C PHE A 5 -24.98 36.46 12.15
N LYS A 6 -24.08 37.35 11.73
CA LYS A 6 -23.10 37.05 10.67
C LYS A 6 -22.08 36.00 11.12
N ALA A 7 -21.61 36.09 12.36
CA ALA A 7 -20.67 35.12 12.92
C ALA A 7 -21.28 33.72 13.02
N VAL A 8 -22.53 33.61 13.49
CA VAL A 8 -23.25 32.32 13.58
C VAL A 8 -23.43 31.68 12.19
N LYS A 9 -23.82 32.46 11.18
CA LYS A 9 -23.95 31.96 9.80
C LYS A 9 -22.61 31.49 9.23
N ALA A 10 -21.54 32.25 9.43
CA ALA A 10 -20.20 31.86 8.98
C ALA A 10 -19.76 30.53 9.60
N VAL A 11 -19.99 30.33 10.90
CA VAL A 11 -19.71 29.07 11.59
C VAL A 11 -20.51 27.91 10.99
N GLN A 12 -21.81 28.09 10.73
CA GLN A 12 -22.65 27.05 10.13
C GLN A 12 -22.17 26.63 8.73
N ILE A 13 -21.72 27.59 7.90
CA ILE A 13 -21.20 27.33 6.56
C ILE A 13 -19.89 26.53 6.63
N ILE A 14 -18.98 26.93 7.53
CA ILE A 14 -17.71 26.22 7.72
C ILE A 14 -17.96 24.78 8.18
N PHE A 15 -18.86 24.58 9.14
CA PHE A 15 -19.24 23.23 9.58
C PHE A 15 -19.85 22.39 8.46
N GLY A 16 -20.74 22.97 7.64
CA GLY A 16 -21.30 22.31 6.47
C GLY A 16 -20.25 21.92 5.44
N ALA A 17 -19.31 22.81 5.14
CA ALA A 17 -18.20 22.56 4.22
C ALA A 17 -17.29 21.43 4.72
N ILE A 18 -16.95 21.40 6.01
CA ILE A 18 -16.15 20.32 6.60
C ILE A 18 -16.85 18.97 6.46
N ILE A 19 -18.14 18.89 6.80
CA ILE A 19 -18.90 17.64 6.69
C ILE A 19 -18.93 17.15 5.23
N LEU A 20 -19.19 18.05 4.28
CA LEU A 20 -19.20 17.72 2.86
C LEU A 20 -17.82 17.21 2.39
N SER A 21 -16.75 17.91 2.74
CA SER A 21 -15.37 17.49 2.43
C SER A 21 -15.05 16.13 3.01
N CYS A 22 -15.45 15.84 4.25
CA CYS A 22 -15.27 14.52 4.86
C CYS A 22 -16.05 13.42 4.13
N CYS A 23 -17.29 13.69 3.73
CA CYS A 23 -18.11 12.73 2.96
C CYS A 23 -17.50 12.43 1.59
N ILE A 24 -17.03 13.46 0.88
CA ILE A 24 -16.37 13.33 -0.43
C ILE A 24 -15.07 12.54 -0.27
N PHE A 25 -14.23 12.89 0.71
CA PHE A 25 -13.01 12.17 0.99
C PHE A 25 -13.29 10.70 1.29
N GLY A 26 -14.22 10.42 2.21
CA GLY A 26 -14.60 9.06 2.59
C GLY A 26 -15.10 8.23 1.41
N GLY A 27 -15.90 8.83 0.52
CA GLY A 27 -16.38 8.19 -0.70
C GLY A 27 -15.24 7.85 -1.68
N ILE A 28 -14.38 8.81 -1.98
CA ILE A 28 -13.23 8.61 -2.88
C ILE A 28 -12.27 7.57 -2.30
N TYR A 29 -11.96 7.68 -1.01
CA TYR A 29 -11.11 6.72 -0.31
C TYR A 29 -11.73 5.32 -0.37
N GLY A 30 -12.99 5.14 0.05
CA GLY A 30 -13.64 3.84 0.07
C GLY A 30 -13.69 3.17 -1.32
N ILE A 31 -14.16 3.91 -2.33
CA ILE A 31 -14.27 3.40 -3.71
C ILE A 31 -12.88 3.14 -4.30
N GLY A 32 -11.95 4.07 -4.13
CA GLY A 32 -10.61 3.99 -4.71
C GLY A 32 -9.79 2.84 -4.13
N ILE A 33 -9.77 2.68 -2.80
CA ILE A 33 -9.07 1.56 -2.15
C ILE A 33 -9.68 0.22 -2.57
N ASN A 34 -11.01 0.11 -2.61
CA ASN A 34 -11.68 -1.13 -3.03
C ASN A 34 -11.42 -1.45 -4.51
N GLY A 35 -11.47 -0.44 -5.39
CA GLY A 35 -11.17 -0.57 -6.81
C GLY A 35 -9.74 -1.03 -7.07
N LEU A 36 -8.76 -0.41 -6.41
CA LEU A 36 -7.35 -0.84 -6.48
C LEU A 36 -7.17 -2.27 -5.98
N THR A 37 -7.80 -2.62 -4.86
CA THR A 37 -7.72 -3.97 -4.30
C THR A 37 -8.28 -5.02 -5.26
N LEU A 38 -9.44 -4.75 -5.87
CA LEU A 38 -10.04 -5.63 -6.88
C LEU A 38 -9.14 -5.76 -8.11
N PHE A 39 -8.58 -4.64 -8.59
CA PHE A 39 -7.67 -4.64 -9.73
C PHE A 39 -6.42 -5.47 -9.47
N PHE A 40 -5.73 -5.29 -8.34
CA PHE A 40 -4.51 -6.03 -8.03
C PHE A 40 -4.76 -7.52 -7.77
N ASN A 41 -5.90 -7.86 -7.15
CA ASN A 41 -6.23 -9.27 -6.89
C ASN A 41 -6.60 -10.05 -8.17
N ASN A 42 -7.25 -9.39 -9.12
CA ASN A 42 -7.78 -10.02 -10.34
C ASN A 42 -6.87 -9.86 -11.56
N SER A 43 -5.85 -9.00 -11.49
CA SER A 43 -4.86 -8.84 -12.56
C SER A 43 -3.59 -9.64 -12.28
N ARG A 44 -2.72 -9.70 -13.30
CA ARG A 44 -1.34 -10.22 -13.15
C ARG A 44 -0.35 -9.14 -12.68
N TYR A 45 -0.83 -7.94 -12.36
CA TYR A 45 0.04 -6.79 -12.08
C TYR A 45 1.06 -7.06 -10.97
N ILE A 46 0.61 -7.63 -9.85
CA ILE A 46 1.46 -8.06 -8.73
C ILE A 46 2.53 -9.05 -9.24
N TYR A 47 2.08 -10.14 -9.85
CA TYR A 47 2.94 -11.21 -10.35
C TYR A 47 4.01 -10.70 -11.33
N ASP A 48 3.62 -9.85 -12.28
CA ASP A 48 4.51 -9.34 -13.33
C ASP A 48 5.60 -8.42 -12.76
N HIS A 49 5.35 -7.76 -11.62
CA HIS A 49 6.35 -6.92 -10.93
C HIS A 49 7.18 -7.68 -9.90
N GLU A 50 6.66 -8.78 -9.33
CA GLU A 50 7.39 -9.59 -8.36
C GLU A 50 8.31 -10.63 -9.02
N SER A 51 7.87 -11.22 -10.14
CA SER A 51 8.60 -12.28 -10.82
C SER A 51 10.05 -11.91 -11.15
N PRO A 52 10.37 -10.70 -11.66
CA PRO A 52 11.75 -10.33 -11.93
C PRO A 52 12.65 -10.33 -10.69
N TYR A 53 12.15 -9.85 -9.54
CA TYR A 53 12.90 -9.86 -8.28
C TYR A 53 13.17 -11.29 -7.80
N VAL A 54 12.18 -12.18 -7.89
CA VAL A 54 12.39 -13.59 -7.52
C VAL A 54 13.36 -14.28 -8.48
N GLN A 55 13.31 -13.97 -9.78
CA GLN A 55 14.25 -14.51 -10.77
C GLN A 55 15.69 -14.04 -10.51
N GLU A 56 15.89 -12.77 -10.20
CA GLU A 56 17.20 -12.23 -9.82
C GLU A 56 17.70 -12.84 -8.50
N PHE A 57 16.82 -12.99 -7.52
CA PHE A 57 17.13 -13.66 -6.26
C PHE A 57 17.52 -15.13 -6.47
N GLN A 58 16.81 -15.86 -7.33
CA GLN A 58 17.17 -17.23 -7.71
C GLN A 58 18.59 -17.29 -8.29
N GLN A 59 18.97 -16.35 -9.16
CA GLN A 59 20.34 -16.31 -9.72
C GLN A 59 21.38 -16.08 -8.62
N TYR A 60 21.10 -15.17 -7.69
CA TYR A 60 21.98 -14.90 -6.55
C TYR A 60 22.14 -16.13 -5.64
N VAL A 61 21.04 -16.78 -5.27
CA VAL A 61 21.01 -18.02 -4.49
C VAL A 61 21.81 -19.13 -5.17
N SER A 62 21.61 -19.32 -6.48
CA SER A 62 22.31 -20.36 -7.24
C SER A 62 23.81 -20.08 -7.38
N GLN A 63 24.22 -18.83 -7.62
CA GLN A 63 25.62 -18.48 -7.80
C GLN A 63 26.43 -18.60 -6.52
N LYS A 64 25.84 -18.24 -5.38
CA LYS A 64 26.50 -18.30 -4.06
C LYS A 64 26.25 -19.62 -3.32
N ASN A 65 25.42 -20.51 -3.88
CA ASN A 65 25.03 -21.78 -3.26
C ASN A 65 24.44 -21.57 -1.83
N ILE A 66 23.49 -20.65 -1.74
CA ILE A 66 22.84 -20.21 -0.49
C ILE A 66 21.78 -21.24 -0.07
N ALA A 67 21.76 -21.64 1.19
CA ALA A 67 20.68 -22.40 1.80
C ALA A 67 19.54 -21.47 2.27
N ALA A 68 18.30 -21.96 2.32
CA ALA A 68 17.16 -21.16 2.79
C ALA A 68 17.32 -20.68 4.25
N SER A 69 18.15 -21.35 5.04
CA SER A 69 18.52 -20.97 6.41
C SER A 69 19.65 -19.95 6.52
N ASP A 70 20.30 -19.57 5.42
CA ASP A 70 21.41 -18.60 5.40
C ASP A 70 20.85 -17.17 5.44
N ILE A 71 20.39 -16.78 6.63
CA ILE A 71 19.67 -15.53 6.88
C ILE A 71 20.50 -14.31 6.48
N SER A 72 21.80 -14.30 6.77
CA SER A 72 22.69 -13.15 6.49
C SER A 72 22.80 -12.83 5.01
N GLU A 73 22.93 -13.86 4.17
CA GLU A 73 23.08 -13.75 2.73
C GLU A 73 21.77 -13.32 2.08
N CYS A 74 20.65 -13.81 2.60
CA CYS A 74 19.31 -13.34 2.23
C CYS A 74 19.15 -11.86 2.62
N ASP A 75 19.51 -11.48 3.84
CA ASP A 75 19.40 -10.11 4.32
C ASP A 75 20.21 -9.13 3.48
N GLU A 76 21.45 -9.48 3.13
CA GLU A 76 22.33 -8.67 2.28
C GLU A 76 21.66 -8.37 0.93
N TRP A 77 21.07 -9.37 0.29
CA TRP A 77 20.38 -9.19 -0.99
C TRP A 77 19.11 -8.34 -0.82
N MET A 78 18.31 -8.60 0.22
CA MET A 78 17.07 -7.87 0.45
C MET A 78 17.33 -6.39 0.75
N ASP A 79 18.38 -6.06 1.50
CA ASP A 79 18.74 -4.67 1.80
C ASP A 79 19.30 -3.95 0.58
N TYR A 80 20.14 -4.62 -0.22
CA TYR A 80 20.67 -4.04 -1.46
C TYR A 80 19.56 -3.69 -2.46
N HIS A 81 18.51 -4.51 -2.54
CA HIS A 81 17.36 -4.30 -3.43
C HIS A 81 16.22 -3.49 -2.79
N CYS A 82 16.42 -2.94 -1.59
CA CYS A 82 15.41 -2.18 -0.85
C CYS A 82 14.06 -2.92 -0.73
N VAL A 83 14.10 -4.24 -0.50
CA VAL A 83 12.90 -5.06 -0.34
C VAL A 83 12.18 -4.67 0.94
N LEU A 84 10.89 -4.37 0.83
CA LEU A 84 10.04 -3.96 1.95
C LEU A 84 9.50 -5.15 2.72
N PHE A 85 9.20 -6.24 2.04
CA PHE A 85 8.75 -7.47 2.68
C PHE A 85 9.18 -8.69 1.90
N CYS A 86 9.66 -9.71 2.62
CA CYS A 86 9.98 -11.01 2.07
C CYS A 86 9.55 -12.12 3.04
N ILE A 87 9.09 -13.23 2.48
CA ILE A 87 8.90 -14.48 3.21
C ILE A 87 9.40 -15.64 2.34
N ILE A 88 10.17 -16.54 2.95
CA ILE A 88 10.61 -17.80 2.35
C ILE A 88 9.95 -18.91 3.17
N GLU A 89 9.13 -19.70 2.50
CA GLU A 89 8.42 -20.82 3.09
C GLU A 89 8.95 -22.13 2.51
N LYS A 90 9.37 -23.02 3.40
CA LYS A 90 9.89 -24.34 3.04
C LYS A 90 9.14 -25.38 3.85
N ASP A 91 8.65 -26.42 3.18
CA ASP A 91 7.85 -27.50 3.80
C ASP A 91 6.63 -27.01 4.60
N GLY A 92 6.06 -25.86 4.23
CA GLY A 92 4.92 -25.23 4.92
C GLY A 92 5.31 -24.40 6.15
N GLU A 93 6.60 -24.24 6.43
CA GLU A 93 7.11 -23.40 7.52
C GLU A 93 7.87 -22.18 6.98
N ALA A 94 7.62 -21.01 7.59
CA ALA A 94 8.35 -19.78 7.26
C ALA A 94 9.76 -19.86 7.86
N VAL A 95 10.75 -20.18 7.02
CA VAL A 95 12.16 -20.31 7.43
C VAL A 95 12.91 -18.97 7.44
N TYR A 96 12.39 -17.98 6.70
CA TYR A 96 12.88 -16.62 6.71
C TYR A 96 11.73 -15.64 6.52
N SER A 97 11.78 -14.52 7.24
CA SER A 97 10.87 -13.40 7.00
C SER A 97 11.58 -12.08 7.32
N LYS A 98 11.41 -11.13 6.41
CA LYS A 98 11.88 -9.76 6.57
C LYS A 98 10.73 -8.80 6.31
N LEU A 99 10.62 -7.81 7.17
CA LEU A 99 9.65 -6.74 7.06
C LEU A 99 10.34 -5.42 7.33
N ASN A 100 10.78 -4.77 6.26
CA ASN A 100 11.31 -3.43 6.23
C ASN A 100 10.17 -2.45 5.94
N VAL A 101 9.28 -2.24 6.91
CA VAL A 101 8.36 -1.10 6.86
C VAL A 101 8.74 -0.08 7.92
N ASP A 102 9.05 1.13 7.46
CA ASP A 102 8.78 2.29 8.30
C ASP A 102 7.28 2.28 8.64
N LYS A 103 6.96 2.65 9.90
CA LYS A 103 5.65 2.48 10.56
C LYS A 103 4.42 3.09 9.84
N PHE A 104 4.58 3.63 8.63
CA PHE A 104 3.65 4.56 8.03
C PHE A 104 2.45 3.94 7.31
N ILE A 105 2.46 2.65 6.96
CA ILE A 105 1.30 2.06 6.25
C ILE A 105 0.82 0.75 6.91
N VAL A 106 0.14 0.90 8.05
CA VAL A 106 -0.66 -0.16 8.71
C VAL A 106 -1.76 -0.70 7.78
N SER A 107 -2.20 0.06 6.78
CA SER A 107 -3.13 -0.41 5.75
C SER A 107 -2.52 -1.40 4.75
N ALA A 108 -1.19 -1.37 4.53
CA ALA A 108 -0.48 -2.38 3.73
C ALA A 108 -0.44 -3.71 4.49
N LYS A 109 -0.34 -3.68 5.83
CA LYS A 109 -0.38 -4.86 6.70
C LYS A 109 -1.62 -5.75 6.50
N ASN A 110 -2.78 -5.17 6.17
CA ASN A 110 -4.02 -5.92 5.88
C ASN A 110 -4.07 -6.49 4.44
N MET A 111 -3.18 -6.03 3.55
CA MET A 111 -2.99 -6.60 2.20
C MET A 111 -2.14 -7.88 2.26
N TYR A 112 -1.20 -7.95 3.20
CA TYR A 112 -0.36 -9.11 3.52
C TYR A 112 -1.04 -10.13 4.45
N ASP A 113 -2.33 -10.40 4.25
CA ASP A 113 -2.93 -11.63 4.75
C ASP A 113 -2.13 -12.79 4.12
N SER A 114 -1.54 -13.66 4.93
CA SER A 114 -0.71 -14.78 4.46
C SER A 114 -1.42 -15.62 3.40
N ARG A 115 -2.76 -15.71 3.46
CA ARG A 115 -3.60 -16.39 2.47
C ARG A 115 -3.57 -15.76 1.08
N LYS A 116 -3.34 -14.44 0.99
CA LYS A 116 -3.21 -13.72 -0.29
C LYS A 116 -1.79 -13.80 -0.84
N ILE A 117 -0.79 -13.79 0.05
CA ILE A 117 0.63 -13.91 -0.31
C ILE A 117 0.90 -15.25 -1.01
N ALA A 118 0.30 -16.34 -0.53
CA ALA A 118 0.50 -17.68 -1.09
C ALA A 118 0.23 -17.76 -2.61
N LYS A 119 -0.70 -16.95 -3.15
CA LYS A 119 -1.01 -16.91 -4.59
C LYS A 119 0.16 -16.42 -5.44
N TYR A 120 1.05 -15.63 -4.85
CA TYR A 120 2.11 -14.92 -5.56
C TYR A 120 3.52 -15.43 -5.22
N GLN A 121 3.61 -16.44 -4.35
CA GLN A 121 4.87 -17.13 -4.10
C GLN A 121 5.37 -17.83 -5.37
N LEU A 122 6.67 -17.78 -5.57
CA LEU A 122 7.38 -18.40 -6.68
C LEU A 122 8.44 -19.35 -6.14
N PRO A 123 8.63 -20.52 -6.76
CA PRO A 123 9.61 -21.49 -6.29
C PRO A 123 11.03 -20.98 -6.55
N VAL A 124 11.90 -21.15 -5.56
CA VAL A 124 13.34 -20.89 -5.63
C VAL A 124 14.08 -22.13 -5.16
N ASN A 125 15.06 -22.58 -5.94
CA ASN A 125 15.95 -23.68 -5.61
C ASN A 125 17.13 -23.16 -4.80
N PHE A 126 17.12 -23.45 -3.49
CA PHE A 126 18.24 -23.23 -2.58
C PHE A 126 19.15 -24.46 -2.53
N ALA A 127 20.34 -24.30 -1.95
CA ALA A 127 21.31 -25.37 -1.79
C ALA A 127 20.79 -26.53 -0.92
N ASP A 128 19.88 -26.24 0.00
CA ASP A 128 19.27 -27.20 0.93
C ASP A 128 17.88 -27.68 0.48
N GLY A 129 17.38 -27.25 -0.69
CA GLY A 129 16.10 -27.68 -1.27
C GLY A 129 15.28 -26.55 -1.92
N GLU A 130 14.16 -26.89 -2.52
CA GLU A 130 13.20 -25.91 -3.06
C GLU A 130 12.42 -25.24 -1.93
N ALA A 131 12.17 -23.93 -2.05
CA ALA A 131 11.30 -23.18 -1.16
C ALA A 131 10.47 -22.14 -1.94
N ASN A 132 9.31 -21.80 -1.40
CA ASN A 132 8.38 -20.82 -1.96
C ASN A 132 8.73 -19.42 -1.45
N VAL A 133 9.07 -18.52 -2.37
CA VAL A 133 9.57 -17.19 -2.04
C VAL A 133 8.58 -16.14 -2.50
N TYR A 134 8.31 -15.17 -1.62
CA TYR A 134 7.57 -13.95 -1.95
C TYR A 134 8.45 -12.75 -1.65
N ILE A 135 8.56 -11.82 -2.60
CA ILE A 135 9.35 -10.59 -2.49
C ILE A 135 8.48 -9.41 -2.89
N TYR A 136 8.35 -8.43 -2.00
CA TYR A 136 7.59 -7.21 -2.22
C TYR A 136 8.46 -5.97 -2.06
N ALA A 137 8.54 -5.17 -3.13
CA ALA A 137 9.36 -3.96 -3.22
C ALA A 137 8.53 -2.66 -3.40
N GLY A 138 7.32 -2.57 -2.84
CA GLY A 138 6.58 -1.31 -2.75
C GLY A 138 5.83 -0.86 -4.01
N TYR A 139 5.64 -1.74 -5.00
CA TYR A 139 5.13 -1.34 -6.32
C TYR A 139 3.64 -0.92 -6.33
N THR A 140 2.84 -1.31 -5.31
CA THR A 140 1.42 -0.90 -5.20
C THR A 140 1.20 0.38 -4.39
N GLU A 141 2.11 0.74 -3.48
CA GLU A 141 1.91 1.82 -2.49
C GLU A 141 1.63 3.17 -3.14
N LYS A 142 2.34 3.48 -4.23
CA LYS A 142 2.19 4.74 -4.97
C LYS A 142 0.76 4.98 -5.47
N TYR A 143 0.01 3.93 -5.81
CA TYR A 143 -1.37 4.05 -6.29
C TYR A 143 -2.33 4.34 -5.15
N TYR A 144 -2.14 3.67 -4.01
CA TYR A 144 -2.91 3.94 -2.79
C TYR A 144 -2.68 5.36 -2.28
N LEU A 145 -1.41 5.81 -2.27
CA LEU A 145 -1.07 7.20 -1.97
C LEU A 145 -1.68 8.18 -2.98
N GLY A 146 -1.67 7.83 -4.28
CA GLY A 146 -2.33 8.61 -5.32
C GLY A 146 -3.82 8.82 -5.07
N VAL A 147 -4.56 7.78 -4.68
CA VAL A 147 -5.98 7.88 -4.29
C VAL A 147 -6.18 8.79 -3.09
N ILE A 148 -5.33 8.66 -2.06
CA ILE A 148 -5.41 9.48 -0.85
C ILE A 148 -5.17 10.96 -1.18
N ILE A 149 -4.08 11.27 -1.91
CA ILE A 149 -3.73 12.64 -2.30
C ILE A 149 -4.85 13.24 -3.16
N LEU A 150 -5.33 12.51 -4.17
CA LEU A 150 -6.43 12.94 -5.03
C LEU A 150 -7.70 13.21 -4.22
N GLY A 151 -8.03 12.31 -3.29
CA GLY A 151 -9.15 12.46 -2.37
C GLY A 151 -9.04 13.73 -1.52
N ILE A 152 -7.87 13.99 -0.94
CA ILE A 152 -7.61 15.20 -0.14
C ILE A 152 -7.81 16.46 -1.00
N VAL A 153 -7.20 16.50 -2.20
CA VAL A 153 -7.28 17.67 -3.10
C VAL A 153 -8.73 17.96 -3.49
N ILE A 154 -9.48 16.95 -3.95
CA ILE A 154 -10.89 17.12 -4.34
C ILE A 154 -11.75 17.56 -3.15
N SER A 155 -11.48 17.03 -1.96
CA SER A 155 -12.23 17.35 -0.75
C SER A 155 -11.99 18.78 -0.28
N ILE A 156 -10.75 19.28 -0.37
CA ILE A 156 -10.43 20.67 -0.06
C ILE A 156 -11.07 21.62 -1.07
N LEU A 157 -10.99 21.31 -2.37
CA LEU A 157 -11.57 22.15 -3.43
C LEU A 157 -13.09 22.25 -3.32
N SER A 158 -13.77 21.14 -3.03
CA SER A 158 -15.22 21.13 -2.84
C SER A 158 -15.68 21.90 -1.60
N GLY A 159 -14.97 21.76 -0.47
CA GLY A 159 -15.25 22.54 0.74
C GLY A 159 -15.02 24.05 0.53
N ALA A 160 -13.95 24.42 -0.16
CA ALA A 160 -13.64 25.80 -0.51
C ALA A 160 -14.69 26.40 -1.47
N TYR A 161 -15.12 25.65 -2.48
CA TYR A 161 -16.14 26.06 -3.43
C TYR A 161 -17.47 26.43 -2.74
N VAL A 162 -17.97 25.57 -1.85
CA VAL A 162 -19.19 25.84 -1.07
C VAL A 162 -19.04 27.05 -0.15
N SER A 163 -17.84 27.23 0.43
CA SER A 163 -17.58 28.37 1.31
C SER A 163 -17.57 29.69 0.53
N ILE A 164 -17.07 29.70 -0.70
CA ILE A 164 -17.00 30.89 -1.57
C ILE A 164 -18.38 31.24 -2.15
N ASP A 165 -19.11 30.27 -2.69
CA ASP A 165 -20.43 30.52 -3.29
C ASP A 165 -21.40 31.09 -2.25
N VAL A 166 -21.40 30.57 -1.02
CA VAL A 166 -22.29 31.09 0.03
C VAL A 166 -21.86 32.47 0.53
N LEU A 167 -20.55 32.80 0.53
CA LEU A 167 -20.07 34.13 0.90
C LEU A 167 -20.42 35.20 -0.15
N ILE A 168 -20.50 34.83 -1.42
CA ILE A 168 -20.87 35.74 -2.52
C ILE A 168 -22.39 35.99 -2.56
N ILE A 169 -23.20 35.02 -2.11
CA ILE A 169 -24.67 35.09 -2.14
C ILE A 169 -25.27 35.68 -0.84
N SER A 170 -24.48 35.90 0.22
CA SER A 170 -24.94 36.38 1.55
C SER A 170 -24.62 37.85 1.88
#